data_AF-R6WV56-F1
#
_entry.id   AF-R6WV56-F1
#
_cell.length_a   1.000
_cell.length_b   1.000
_cell.length_c   1.000
_cell.angle_alpha   90.00
_cell.angle_beta   90.00
_cell.angle_gamma   90.00
#
_symmetry.space_group_name_H-M   'P 1'
#
loop_
_entity.id
_entity.type
_entity.pdbx_description
1 polymer ?
#
loop_
_entity_poly.entity_id
_entity_poly.type
_entity_poly.pdbx_seq_one_letter_code
_entity_poly.pdbx_strand_id
1 'polypeptide(L)'
;MENEKKELERSEIQDPHKNRYVVYTKRDTELMKTFIRFDNRVRHPRMGVNTGLVGILLLLMPVIVKDMGTAGKVIGVCVGTLLLCIALFRVHISVGMMKNNPEVKENEEITYLFGNSGIRARKIGGIEDLGYYKTVYHLWEDEGNYYVGLDNDDLLILPKANFEEGDAESFRKFLLDKSGAKYTWKPAELLNIWKNTAMQIRQKMSEVGRTPQDDEKSPKEEKRKREK
;
A
#
# COMPACT_ATOMS: atom_id res chain seq x y z
N MET A 1 6.50 3.26 -44.35
CA MET A 1 6.40 4.09 -43.13
C MET A 1 5.27 3.69 -42.18
N GLU A 2 3.97 3.75 -42.53
CA GLU A 2 2.91 3.37 -41.56
C GLU A 2 2.78 1.85 -41.36
N ASN A 3 2.96 1.06 -42.42
CA ASN A 3 2.98 -0.41 -42.32
C ASN A 3 4.24 -0.93 -41.60
N GLU A 4 5.41 -0.32 -41.81
CA GLU A 4 6.64 -0.67 -41.07
C GLU A 4 6.52 -0.38 -39.57
N LYS A 5 5.86 0.72 -39.17
CA LYS A 5 5.59 0.98 -37.75
C LYS A 5 4.66 -0.06 -37.13
N LYS A 6 3.61 -0.47 -37.86
CA LYS A 6 2.69 -1.53 -37.42
C LYS A 6 3.35 -2.91 -37.39
N GLU A 7 4.31 -3.18 -38.28
CA GLU A 7 5.09 -4.43 -38.28
C GLU A 7 6.20 -4.44 -37.21
N LEU A 8 6.83 -3.29 -36.92
CA LEU A 8 7.70 -3.14 -35.76
C LEU A 8 6.92 -3.29 -34.45
N GLU A 9 5.78 -2.61 -34.30
CA GLU A 9 4.93 -2.78 -33.12
C GLU A 9 4.47 -4.25 -32.97
N ARG A 10 4.10 -4.92 -34.07
CA ARG A 10 3.66 -6.32 -34.05
C ARG A 10 4.80 -7.31 -33.80
N SER A 11 6.05 -6.99 -34.17
CA SER A 11 7.23 -7.82 -33.89
C SER A 11 7.78 -7.59 -32.48
N GLU A 12 7.71 -6.36 -31.95
CA GLU A 12 8.03 -6.06 -30.55
C GLU A 12 7.04 -6.68 -29.55
N ILE A 13 5.78 -6.83 -29.96
CA ILE A 13 4.75 -7.55 -29.18
C ILE A 13 4.98 -9.07 -29.20
N GLN A 14 5.72 -9.60 -30.18
CA GLN A 14 5.91 -11.04 -30.39
C GLN A 14 7.11 -11.65 -29.66
N ASP A 15 8.10 -10.86 -29.21
CA ASP A 15 9.16 -11.39 -28.35
C ASP A 15 8.64 -11.56 -26.91
N PRO A 16 8.46 -12.80 -26.41
CA PRO A 16 7.97 -13.06 -25.06
C PRO A 16 8.97 -12.61 -23.98
N HIS A 17 10.23 -12.36 -24.37
CA HIS A 17 11.32 -12.03 -23.45
C HIS A 17 11.64 -10.54 -23.43
N LYS A 18 11.09 -9.75 -24.36
CA LYS A 18 11.22 -8.29 -24.32
C LYS A 18 10.49 -7.75 -23.10
N ASN A 19 11.26 -7.12 -22.21
CA ASN A 19 10.74 -6.47 -21.02
C ASN A 19 10.21 -5.09 -21.42
N ARG A 20 9.04 -4.72 -20.92
CA ARG A 20 8.44 -3.40 -21.13
C ARG A 20 8.71 -2.47 -19.96
N TYR A 21 8.81 -3.05 -18.76
CA TYR A 21 9.28 -2.35 -17.57
C TYR A 21 10.31 -3.20 -16.85
N VAL A 22 11.36 -2.53 -16.38
CA VAL A 22 12.44 -3.13 -15.60
C VAL A 22 12.61 -2.29 -14.35
N VAL A 23 12.49 -2.93 -13.17
CA VAL A 23 12.58 -2.24 -11.89
C VAL A 23 13.64 -2.90 -11.04
N TYR A 24 14.66 -2.12 -10.69
CA TYR A 24 15.72 -2.58 -9.81
C TYR A 24 15.33 -2.39 -8.35
N THR A 25 15.58 -3.40 -7.53
CA THR A 25 15.31 -3.35 -6.09
C THR A 25 16.42 -4.06 -5.33
N LYS A 26 16.81 -3.48 -4.20
CA LYS A 26 17.77 -4.09 -3.27
C LYS A 26 17.08 -4.36 -1.96
N ARG A 27 17.16 -5.61 -1.48
CA ARG A 27 16.61 -6.00 -0.19
C ARG A 27 17.52 -5.55 0.94
N ASP A 28 17.55 -4.26 1.15
CA ASP A 28 18.25 -3.61 2.24
C ASP A 28 17.30 -3.36 3.43
N THR A 29 17.85 -2.74 4.47
CA THR A 29 17.09 -2.42 5.68
C THR A 29 15.99 -1.39 5.41
N GLU A 30 16.13 -0.55 4.38
CA GLU A 30 15.12 0.46 4.03
C GLU A 30 13.92 -0.15 3.33
N LEU A 31 14.15 -1.10 2.41
CA LEU A 31 13.09 -1.87 1.78
C LEU A 31 12.32 -2.69 2.82
N MET A 32 13.01 -3.31 3.77
CA MET A 32 12.37 -4.03 4.88
C MET A 32 11.49 -3.09 5.74
N LYS A 33 11.99 -1.89 6.08
CA LYS A 33 11.19 -0.87 6.77
C LYS A 33 9.98 -0.47 5.94
N THR A 34 10.14 -0.32 4.62
CA THR A 34 9.07 0.05 3.69
C THR A 34 8.00 -1.02 3.64
N PHE A 35 8.39 -2.30 3.52
CA PHE A 35 7.50 -3.46 3.63
C PHE A 35 6.72 -3.44 4.94
N ILE A 36 7.41 -3.36 6.09
CA ILE A 36 6.77 -3.40 7.40
C ILE A 36 5.80 -2.22 7.59
N ARG A 37 6.17 -1.00 7.17
CA ARG A 37 5.28 0.16 7.25
C ARG A 37 4.05 -0.02 6.37
N PHE A 38 4.22 -0.53 5.16
CA PHE A 38 3.14 -0.82 4.24
C PHE A 38 2.19 -1.88 4.80
N ASP A 39 2.73 -3.02 5.23
CA ASP A 39 1.97 -4.13 5.79
C ASP A 39 1.18 -3.70 7.02
N ASN A 40 1.85 -2.97 7.94
CA ASN A 40 1.19 -2.40 9.11
C ASN A 40 0.04 -1.46 8.74
N ARG A 41 0.15 -0.69 7.65
CA ARG A 41 -0.88 0.24 7.19
C ARG A 41 -2.04 -0.47 6.49
N VAL A 42 -1.79 -1.58 5.81
CA VAL A 42 -2.80 -2.31 5.03
C VAL A 42 -3.49 -3.37 5.88
N ARG A 43 -2.73 -4.27 6.51
CA ARG A 43 -3.25 -5.39 7.31
C ARG A 43 -3.63 -4.97 8.73
N HIS A 44 -2.88 -4.05 9.34
CA HIS A 44 -3.03 -3.70 10.76
C HIS A 44 -3.17 -2.18 11.03
N PRO A 45 -4.06 -1.45 10.32
CA PRO A 45 -4.07 0.01 10.25
C PRO A 45 -4.21 0.72 11.60
N ARG A 46 -4.86 0.07 12.58
CA ARG A 46 -5.16 0.67 13.90
C ARG A 46 -4.32 0.10 15.04
N MET A 47 -3.58 -0.98 14.83
CA MET A 47 -2.90 -1.67 15.94
C MET A 47 -1.88 -0.78 16.64
N GLY A 48 -1.04 -0.07 15.89
CA GLY A 48 -0.04 0.84 16.49
C GLY A 48 -0.68 2.00 17.26
N VAL A 49 -1.72 2.61 16.68
CA VAL A 49 -2.44 3.74 17.29
C VAL A 49 -3.17 3.30 18.56
N ASN A 50 -3.88 2.16 18.51
CA ASN A 50 -4.61 1.63 19.65
C ASN A 50 -3.67 1.25 20.79
N THR A 51 -2.57 0.56 20.51
CA THR A 51 -1.56 0.21 21.53
C THR A 51 -0.95 1.46 22.16
N GLY A 52 -0.64 2.48 21.35
CA GLY A 52 -0.15 3.76 21.85
C GLY A 52 -1.17 4.49 22.73
N LEU A 53 -2.44 4.53 22.32
CA LEU A 53 -3.53 5.12 23.10
C LEU A 53 -3.73 4.42 24.45
N VAL A 54 -3.73 3.08 24.47
CA VAL A 54 -3.80 2.31 25.72
C VAL A 54 -2.61 2.63 26.61
N GLY A 55 -1.40 2.72 26.05
CA GLY A 55 -0.21 3.13 26.79
C GLY A 55 -0.35 4.51 27.44
N ILE A 56 -0.83 5.51 26.69
CA ILE A 56 -1.09 6.88 27.19
C ILE A 56 -2.14 6.87 28.30
N LEU A 57 -3.24 6.15 28.12
CA LEU A 57 -4.30 6.06 29.14
C LEU A 57 -3.77 5.48 30.46
N LEU A 58 -2.93 4.45 30.39
CA LEU A 58 -2.29 3.86 31.58
C LEU A 58 -1.31 4.83 32.26
N LEU A 59 -0.60 5.67 31.49
CA LEU A 59 0.25 6.72 32.05
C LEU A 59 -0.55 7.85 32.71
N LEU A 60 -1.76 8.13 32.24
CA LEU A 60 -2.63 9.17 32.79
C LEU A 60 -3.43 8.69 34.02
N MET A 61 -3.67 7.38 34.15
CA MET A 61 -4.40 6.78 35.29
C MET A 61 -3.90 7.27 36.68
N PRO A 62 -2.59 7.31 36.97
CA PRO A 62 -2.05 7.83 38.24
C PRO A 62 -2.40 9.29 38.55
N VAL A 63 -2.63 10.09 37.51
CA VAL A 63 -2.93 11.53 37.63
C VAL A 63 -4.43 11.74 37.82
N ILE A 64 -5.25 10.92 37.15
CA ILE A 64 -6.72 11.01 37.18
C ILE A 64 -7.28 10.39 38.47
N VAL A 65 -6.75 9.25 38.90
CA VAL A 65 -7.25 8.51 40.07
C VAL A 65 -6.43 8.86 41.31
N LYS A 66 -6.93 9.82 42.09
CA LYS A 66 -6.22 10.35 43.27
C LYS A 66 -5.98 9.31 44.37
N ASP A 67 -6.93 8.40 44.59
CA ASP A 67 -6.88 7.34 45.60
C ASP A 67 -6.17 6.05 45.13
N MET A 68 -5.41 6.13 44.03
CA MET A 68 -4.70 4.96 43.53
C MET A 68 -3.52 4.62 44.45
N GLY A 69 -3.51 3.38 44.94
CA GLY A 69 -2.42 2.83 45.75
C GLY A 69 -1.07 2.88 45.01
N THR A 70 0.02 3.03 45.77
CA THR A 70 1.38 3.20 45.23
C THR A 70 1.78 2.08 44.26
N ALA A 71 1.40 0.83 44.55
CA ALA A 71 1.62 -0.30 43.65
C ALA A 71 0.92 -0.13 42.29
N GLY A 72 -0.34 0.33 42.29
CA GLY A 72 -1.09 0.61 41.05
C GLY A 72 -0.47 1.73 40.22
N LYS A 73 0.05 2.78 40.88
CA LYS A 73 0.78 3.88 40.22
C LYS A 73 2.01 3.38 39.50
N VAL A 74 2.83 2.57 40.16
CA VAL A 74 4.05 2.00 39.57
C VAL A 74 3.71 1.08 38.39
N ILE A 75 2.74 0.17 38.55
CA ILE A 75 2.35 -0.74 37.48
C ILE A 75 1.81 0.03 36.27
N GLY A 76 0.94 1.02 36.49
CA GLY A 76 0.38 1.85 35.41
C GLY A 76 1.47 2.58 34.63
N VAL A 77 2.44 3.19 35.33
CA VAL A 77 3.56 3.89 34.70
C VAL A 77 4.47 2.92 33.93
N CYS A 78 4.84 1.79 34.54
CA CYS A 78 5.72 0.80 33.91
C CYS A 78 5.08 0.18 32.66
N VAL A 79 3.85 -0.31 32.76
CA VAL A 79 3.14 -0.95 31.64
C VAL A 79 2.79 0.08 30.56
N GLY A 80 2.35 1.28 30.95
CA GLY A 80 2.05 2.36 30.01
C GLY A 80 3.28 2.79 29.20
N THR A 81 4.43 2.95 29.86
CA THR A 81 5.72 3.26 29.21
C THR A 81 6.13 2.14 28.26
N LEU A 82 6.04 0.88 28.70
CA LEU A 82 6.37 -0.28 27.88
C LEU A 82 5.52 -0.34 26.59
N LEU A 83 4.21 -0.14 26.69
CA LEU A 83 3.31 -0.14 25.53
C LEU A 83 3.62 1.00 24.55
N LEU A 84 3.97 2.18 25.07
CA LEU A 84 4.42 3.30 24.23
C LEU A 84 5.73 2.99 23.51
N CYS A 85 6.71 2.41 24.20
CA CYS A 85 7.96 1.96 23.57
C CYS A 85 7.67 0.94 22.47
N ILE A 86 6.81 -0.06 22.71
CA ILE A 86 6.42 -1.04 21.69
C ILE A 86 5.75 -0.35 20.50
N ALA A 87 4.83 0.58 20.74
CA ALA A 87 4.13 1.31 19.68
C ALA A 87 5.10 2.14 18.81
N LEU A 88 6.06 2.83 19.43
CA LEU A 88 7.03 3.68 18.74
C LEU A 88 8.11 2.87 17.99
N PHE A 89 8.66 1.84 18.63
CA PHE A 89 9.77 1.06 18.09
C PHE A 89 9.35 -0.18 17.29
N ARG A 90 8.05 -0.44 17.13
CA ARG A 90 7.49 -1.61 16.39
C ARG A 90 8.21 -1.90 15.07
N VAL A 91 8.44 -0.88 14.25
CA VAL A 91 9.07 -1.04 12.93
C VAL A 91 10.51 -1.54 13.09
N HIS A 92 11.27 -0.96 14.03
CA HIS A 92 12.64 -1.37 14.30
C HIS A 92 12.72 -2.79 14.88
N ILE A 93 11.79 -3.14 15.78
CA ILE A 93 11.70 -4.49 16.35
C ILE A 93 11.43 -5.51 15.24
N SER A 94 10.47 -5.21 14.34
CA SER A 94 10.09 -6.10 13.24
C SER A 94 11.23 -6.29 12.24
N VAL A 95 11.98 -5.23 11.93
CA VAL A 95 13.21 -5.32 11.11
C VAL A 95 14.23 -6.24 11.80
N GLY A 96 14.50 -6.03 13.09
CA GLY A 96 15.44 -6.87 13.84
C GLY A 96 15.06 -8.35 13.82
N MET A 97 13.78 -8.67 13.96
CA MET A 97 13.27 -10.04 13.85
C MET A 97 13.45 -10.62 12.45
N MET A 98 13.18 -9.85 11.39
CA MET A 98 13.37 -10.31 10.01
C MET A 98 14.84 -10.53 9.66
N LYS A 99 15.76 -9.66 10.15
CA LYS A 99 17.20 -9.82 9.92
C LYS A 99 17.76 -11.10 10.55
N ASN A 100 17.17 -11.52 11.66
CA ASN A 100 17.56 -12.75 12.37
C ASN A 100 16.90 -14.01 11.77
N ASN A 101 16.03 -13.89 10.76
CA ASN A 101 15.40 -15.04 10.11
C ASN A 101 16.33 -15.60 9.01
N PRO A 102 16.72 -16.89 9.08
CA PRO A 102 17.60 -17.51 8.09
C PRO A 102 17.06 -17.52 6.64
N GLU A 103 15.75 -17.35 6.45
CA GLU A 103 15.12 -17.28 5.13
C GLU A 103 15.30 -15.91 4.45
N VAL A 104 15.70 -14.88 5.19
CA VAL A 104 15.88 -13.51 4.69
C VAL A 104 17.34 -13.29 4.32
N LYS A 105 17.69 -13.41 3.03
CA LYS A 105 19.06 -13.09 2.56
C LYS A 105 19.22 -11.56 2.46
N GLU A 106 19.80 -10.94 3.48
CA GLU A 106 20.11 -9.51 3.44
C GLU A 106 20.92 -9.13 2.18
N ASN A 107 20.67 -7.94 1.64
CA ASN A 107 21.37 -7.36 0.49
C ASN A 107 21.21 -8.13 -0.83
N GLU A 108 20.19 -8.97 -0.95
CA GLU A 108 19.85 -9.57 -2.24
C GLU A 108 19.36 -8.49 -3.22
N GLU A 109 19.97 -8.45 -4.39
CA GLU A 109 19.59 -7.57 -5.49
C GLU A 109 18.62 -8.32 -6.40
N ILE A 110 17.47 -7.70 -6.65
CA ILE A 110 16.36 -8.28 -7.40
C ILE A 110 15.95 -7.28 -8.46
N THR A 111 16.03 -7.68 -9.72
CA THR A 111 15.47 -6.91 -10.84
C THR A 111 14.16 -7.54 -11.27
N TYR A 112 13.06 -6.82 -11.09
CA TYR A 112 11.75 -7.25 -11.57
C TYR A 112 11.58 -6.88 -13.05
N LEU A 113 11.19 -7.87 -13.83
CA LEU A 113 11.07 -7.81 -15.27
C LEU A 113 9.60 -8.01 -15.65
N PHE A 114 8.95 -6.95 -16.14
CA PHE A 114 7.57 -6.98 -16.60
C PHE A 114 7.56 -7.11 -18.12
N GLY A 115 7.43 -8.34 -18.59
CA GLY A 115 7.44 -8.69 -20.01
C GLY A 115 6.06 -8.64 -20.65
N ASN A 116 5.98 -9.03 -21.92
CA ASN A 116 4.71 -9.09 -22.63
C ASN A 116 3.75 -10.15 -22.06
N SER A 117 4.29 -11.28 -21.59
CA SER A 117 3.55 -12.46 -21.11
C SER A 117 3.36 -12.49 -19.60
N GLY A 118 4.33 -12.03 -18.80
CA GLY A 118 4.28 -12.17 -17.35
C GLY A 118 5.37 -11.41 -16.61
N ILE A 119 5.49 -11.72 -15.32
CA ILE A 119 6.38 -11.06 -14.35
C ILE A 119 7.49 -12.04 -13.98
N ARG A 120 8.75 -11.60 -14.09
CA ARG A 120 9.92 -12.39 -13.73
C ARG A 120 10.79 -11.62 -12.74
N ALA A 121 11.51 -12.34 -11.88
CA ALA A 121 12.51 -11.76 -11.00
C ALA A 121 13.90 -12.30 -11.37
N ARG A 122 14.83 -11.41 -11.68
CA ARG A 122 16.24 -11.75 -11.86
C ARG A 122 16.98 -11.56 -10.54
N LYS A 123 17.62 -12.62 -10.06
CA LYS A 123 18.48 -12.66 -8.87
C LYS A 123 19.87 -13.14 -9.27
N ILE A 124 20.84 -13.03 -8.37
CA ILE A 124 22.23 -13.53 -8.59
C ILE A 124 22.23 -15.04 -8.95
N GLY A 125 21.27 -15.82 -8.45
CA GLY A 125 21.14 -17.25 -8.70
C GLY A 125 20.33 -17.65 -9.95
N GLY A 126 19.82 -16.70 -10.74
CA GLY A 126 19.04 -16.99 -11.95
C GLY A 126 17.79 -16.14 -12.11
N ILE A 127 16.98 -16.48 -13.12
CA ILE A 127 15.69 -15.84 -13.39
C ILE A 127 14.59 -16.77 -12.88
N GLU A 128 13.74 -16.22 -12.01
CA GLU A 128 12.56 -16.86 -11.45
C GLU A 128 11.31 -16.31 -12.13
N ASP A 129 10.37 -17.18 -12.51
CA ASP A 129 9.08 -16.78 -13.05
C ASP A 129 8.10 -16.60 -11.88
N LEU A 130 7.58 -15.38 -11.73
CA LEU A 130 6.59 -15.03 -10.69
C LEU A 130 5.15 -15.23 -11.17
N GLY A 131 4.97 -15.55 -12.46
CA GLY A 131 3.68 -15.86 -13.06
C GLY A 131 3.14 -14.79 -14.01
N TYR A 132 1.92 -15.04 -14.49
CA TYR A 132 1.23 -14.19 -15.45
C TYR A 132 0.56 -12.99 -14.78
N TYR A 133 0.25 -11.94 -15.53
CA TYR A 133 -0.45 -10.76 -14.99
C TYR A 133 -1.78 -11.05 -14.28
N LYS A 134 -2.45 -12.16 -14.61
CA LYS A 134 -3.68 -12.59 -13.93
C LYS A 134 -3.47 -13.00 -12.47
N THR A 135 -2.24 -13.31 -12.05
CA THR A 135 -1.92 -13.62 -10.65
C THR A 135 -1.82 -12.37 -9.79
N VAL A 136 -1.84 -11.17 -10.39
CA VAL A 136 -1.87 -9.91 -9.66
C VAL A 136 -3.28 -9.64 -9.19
N TYR A 137 -3.55 -9.77 -7.89
CA TYR A 137 -4.89 -9.52 -7.34
C TYR A 137 -5.12 -8.05 -6.96
N HIS A 138 -4.06 -7.34 -6.56
CA HIS A 138 -4.18 -5.97 -6.07
C HIS A 138 -2.90 -5.15 -6.31
N LEU A 139 -3.08 -3.92 -6.76
CA LEU A 139 -2.05 -2.90 -6.87
C LEU A 139 -2.31 -1.79 -5.84
N TRP A 140 -1.39 -1.62 -4.89
CA TRP A 140 -1.36 -0.42 -4.06
C TRP A 140 -0.30 0.55 -4.55
N GLU A 141 -0.54 1.82 -4.32
CA GLU A 141 0.37 2.89 -4.72
C GLU A 141 0.49 3.92 -3.60
N ASP A 142 1.71 4.38 -3.35
CA ASP A 142 1.99 5.58 -2.56
C ASP A 142 2.86 6.56 -3.34
N GLU A 143 3.34 7.61 -2.67
CA GLU A 143 4.15 8.66 -3.30
C GLU A 143 5.44 8.12 -3.93
N GLY A 144 6.07 7.14 -3.30
CA GLY A 144 7.40 6.65 -3.70
C GLY A 144 7.42 5.25 -4.32
N ASN A 145 6.36 4.44 -4.13
CA ASN A 145 6.40 3.02 -4.45
C ASN A 145 5.08 2.51 -5.04
N TYR A 146 5.19 1.48 -5.88
CA TYR A 146 4.10 0.55 -6.18
C TYR A 146 4.27 -0.71 -5.35
N TYR A 147 3.15 -1.26 -4.88
CA TYR A 147 3.10 -2.54 -4.17
C TYR A 147 2.18 -3.48 -4.93
N VAL A 148 2.74 -4.56 -5.49
CA VAL A 148 2.03 -5.51 -6.33
C VAL A 148 1.79 -6.78 -5.51
N GLY A 149 0.54 -7.05 -5.17
CA GLY A 149 0.14 -8.29 -4.51
C GLY A 149 -0.11 -9.39 -5.53
N LEU A 150 0.56 -10.53 -5.35
CA LEU A 150 0.37 -11.74 -6.14
C LEU A 150 -0.45 -12.77 -5.35
N ASP A 151 -1.19 -13.63 -6.05
CA ASP A 151 -2.06 -14.66 -5.45
C ASP A 151 -1.32 -15.67 -4.55
N ASN A 152 -0.01 -15.82 -4.71
CA ASN A 152 0.84 -16.68 -3.89
C ASN A 152 1.29 -16.01 -2.57
N ASP A 153 0.54 -15.01 -2.08
CA ASP A 153 0.87 -14.17 -0.92
C ASP A 153 2.17 -13.35 -1.05
N ASP A 154 2.80 -13.35 -2.22
CA ASP A 154 3.97 -12.52 -2.51
C ASP A 154 3.59 -11.05 -2.70
N LEU A 155 4.42 -10.16 -2.14
CA LEU A 155 4.29 -8.71 -2.31
C LEU A 155 5.55 -8.14 -2.95
N LEU A 156 5.43 -7.64 -4.18
CA LEU A 156 6.52 -6.95 -4.84
C LEU A 156 6.49 -5.47 -4.46
N ILE A 157 7.59 -4.96 -3.93
CA ILE A 157 7.78 -3.53 -3.67
C ILE A 157 8.64 -2.96 -4.79
N LEU A 158 8.07 -2.00 -5.51
CA LEU A 158 8.68 -1.40 -6.70
C LEU A 158 8.88 0.10 -6.46
N PRO A 159 10.11 0.55 -6.13
CA PRO A 159 10.39 1.97 -5.99
C PRO A 159 10.25 2.68 -7.33
N LYS A 160 9.44 3.75 -7.37
CA LYS A 160 9.21 4.54 -8.59
C LYS A 160 10.49 5.17 -9.13
N ALA A 161 11.43 5.50 -8.25
CA ALA A 161 12.74 6.05 -8.60
C ALA A 161 13.69 5.04 -9.27
N ASN A 162 13.39 3.73 -9.18
CA ASN A 162 14.28 2.66 -9.64
C ASN A 162 13.77 1.95 -10.91
N PHE A 163 12.92 2.62 -11.68
CA PHE A 163 12.54 2.14 -13.01
C PHE A 163 13.71 2.38 -13.97
N GLU A 164 14.33 1.30 -14.44
CA GLU A 164 15.43 1.33 -15.40
C GLU A 164 14.90 1.39 -16.84
N GLU A 165 13.79 0.69 -17.10
CA GLU A 165 13.09 0.70 -18.38
C GLU A 165 11.60 0.94 -18.16
N GLY A 166 11.00 1.70 -19.08
CA GLY A 166 9.60 2.10 -19.02
C GLY A 166 9.34 3.25 -18.03
N ASP A 167 8.32 4.04 -18.31
CA ASP A 167 7.95 5.19 -17.48
C ASP A 167 7.12 4.75 -16.25
N ALA A 168 7.57 5.15 -15.06
CA ALA A 168 6.90 4.80 -13.81
C ALA A 168 5.47 5.35 -13.72
N GLU A 169 5.14 6.48 -14.34
CA GLU A 169 3.78 7.03 -14.30
C GLU A 169 2.80 6.20 -15.15
N SER A 170 3.28 5.71 -16.30
CA SER A 170 2.52 4.84 -17.19
C SER A 170 2.33 3.41 -16.65
N PHE A 171 3.21 2.96 -15.75
CA PHE A 171 3.24 1.59 -15.23
C PHE A 171 1.93 1.16 -14.59
N ARG A 172 1.30 2.03 -13.78
CA ARG A 172 0.00 1.74 -13.14
C ARG A 172 -1.03 1.31 -14.18
N LYS A 173 -1.18 2.09 -15.24
CA LYS A 173 -2.18 1.83 -16.28
C LYS A 173 -1.87 0.52 -16.99
N PHE A 174 -0.61 0.31 -17.36
CA PHE A 174 -0.15 -0.93 -17.97
C PHE A 174 -0.50 -2.16 -17.12
N LEU A 175 -0.18 -2.13 -15.82
CA LEU A 175 -0.38 -3.26 -14.94
C LEU A 175 -1.88 -3.55 -14.73
N LEU A 176 -2.70 -2.51 -14.54
CA LEU A 176 -4.14 -2.65 -14.38
C LEU A 176 -4.82 -3.16 -15.67
N ASP A 177 -4.42 -2.66 -16.83
CA ASP A 177 -4.96 -3.09 -18.13
C ASP A 177 -4.62 -4.57 -18.41
N LYS A 178 -3.46 -5.06 -17.95
CA LYS A 178 -3.02 -6.45 -18.13
C LYS A 178 -3.59 -7.43 -17.10
N SER A 179 -3.75 -6.99 -15.85
CA SER A 179 -4.15 -7.86 -14.73
C SER A 179 -5.65 -7.83 -14.44
N GLY A 180 -6.32 -6.69 -14.65
CA GLY A 180 -7.66 -6.44 -14.11
C GLY A 180 -7.69 -6.32 -12.58
N ALA A 181 -6.53 -6.12 -11.94
CA ALA A 181 -6.40 -6.05 -10.49
C ALA A 181 -7.15 -4.87 -9.87
N LYS A 182 -7.47 -4.97 -8.58
CA LYS A 182 -7.98 -3.82 -7.82
C LYS A 182 -6.87 -2.80 -7.60
N TYR A 183 -7.22 -1.52 -7.66
CA TYR A 183 -6.31 -0.42 -7.36
C TYR A 183 -6.65 0.25 -6.04
N THR A 184 -5.63 0.63 -5.26
CA THR A 184 -5.85 1.48 -4.07
C THR A 184 -4.69 2.44 -3.84
N TRP A 185 -4.99 3.73 -3.84
CA TRP A 185 -4.09 4.77 -3.37
C TRP A 185 -3.99 4.76 -1.83
N LYS A 186 -2.77 4.59 -1.31
CA LYS A 186 -2.47 4.56 0.13
C LYS A 186 -1.27 5.48 0.43
N PRO A 187 -1.51 6.77 0.73
CA PRO A 187 -0.43 7.71 0.98
C PRO A 187 0.41 7.32 2.19
N ALA A 188 1.72 7.50 2.10
CA ALA A 188 2.70 7.27 3.17
C ALA A 188 3.03 8.54 3.93
N GLU A 189 2.97 9.69 3.27
CA GLU A 189 3.24 10.97 3.90
C GLU A 189 2.09 11.39 4.83
N LEU A 190 2.42 11.87 6.03
CA LEU A 190 1.44 12.27 7.04
C LEU A 190 0.43 13.27 6.49
N LEU A 191 0.88 14.31 5.78
CA LEU A 191 -0.02 15.31 5.20
C LEU A 191 -1.03 14.70 4.23
N ASN A 192 -0.59 13.75 3.40
CA ASN A 192 -1.45 13.09 2.42
C ASN A 192 -2.38 12.07 3.06
N ILE A 193 -1.95 11.41 4.15
CA ILE A 193 -2.81 10.57 5.00
C ILE A 193 -3.94 11.41 5.61
N TRP A 194 -3.62 12.57 6.17
CA TRP A 194 -4.62 13.48 6.74
C TRP A 194 -5.59 13.98 5.67
N LYS A 195 -5.09 14.42 4.51
CA LYS A 195 -5.94 14.85 3.36
C LYS A 195 -6.88 13.73 2.90
N ASN A 196 -6.36 12.50 2.72
CA ASN A 196 -7.16 11.36 2.28
C ASN A 196 -8.22 10.98 3.31
N THR A 197 -7.88 11.00 4.61
CA THR A 197 -8.82 10.72 5.70
C THR A 197 -9.94 11.77 5.76
N ALA A 198 -9.58 13.05 5.68
CA ALA A 198 -10.56 14.14 5.63
C ALA A 198 -11.49 14.03 4.41
N MET A 199 -10.95 13.67 3.24
CA MET A 199 -11.73 13.44 2.03
C MET A 199 -12.72 12.27 2.20
N GLN A 200 -12.28 11.14 2.75
CA GLN A 200 -13.16 10.00 3.02
C GLN A 200 -14.27 10.31 4.02
N ILE A 201 -13.96 11.09 5.07
CA ILE A 201 -14.96 11.53 6.04
C ILE A 201 -15.99 12.46 5.36
N ARG A 202 -15.53 13.40 4.52
CA ARG A 202 -16.40 14.30 3.77
C ARG A 202 -17.31 13.53 2.80
N GLN A 203 -16.79 12.53 2.10
CA GLN A 203 -17.58 11.67 1.20
C GLN A 203 -18.67 10.93 1.97
N LYS A 204 -18.32 10.28 3.09
CA LYS A 204 -19.29 9.59 3.94
C LYS A 204 -20.36 10.53 4.50
N MET A 205 -20.00 11.74 4.93
CA MET A 205 -20.97 12.74 5.39
C MET A 205 -21.88 13.23 4.24
N SER A 206 -21.36 13.34 3.01
CA SER A 206 -22.18 13.70 1.85
C SER A 206 -23.11 12.58 1.38
N GLU A 207 -22.75 11.32 1.62
CA GLU A 207 -23.60 10.15 1.37
C GLU A 207 -24.68 10.01 2.46
N VAL A 208 -24.34 10.27 3.72
CA VAL A 208 -25.28 10.23 4.86
C VAL A 208 -26.23 11.46 4.84
N GLY A 209 -25.78 12.59 4.29
CA GLY A 209 -26.60 13.80 4.10
C GLY A 209 -27.57 13.73 2.92
N ARG A 210 -27.36 12.80 1.97
CA ARG A 210 -28.38 12.46 0.95
C ARG A 210 -29.34 11.44 1.55
N THR A 211 -30.39 11.94 2.19
CA THR A 211 -31.55 11.10 2.49
C THR A 211 -32.28 10.75 1.18
N PRO A 212 -32.89 9.57 1.04
CA PRO A 212 -33.59 9.14 -0.19
C PRO A 212 -34.79 10.03 -0.59
N GLN A 213 -35.09 11.09 0.18
CA GLN A 213 -36.10 12.10 -0.15
C GLN A 213 -35.65 13.15 -1.18
N ASP A 214 -34.35 13.30 -1.42
CA ASP A 214 -33.85 14.28 -2.40
C ASP A 214 -33.83 13.74 -3.84
N ASP A 215 -33.86 12.42 -4.01
CA ASP A 215 -33.93 11.77 -5.33
C ASP A 215 -35.39 11.65 -5.85
N GLU A 216 -36.40 11.96 -5.04
CA GLU A 216 -37.82 11.91 -5.44
C GLU A 216 -38.40 13.27 -5.88
N LYS A 217 -37.55 14.30 -6.03
CA LYS A 217 -37.96 15.64 -6.52
C LYS A 217 -37.24 16.07 -7.79
N SER A 218 -37.25 15.23 -8.84
CA SER A 218 -37.23 15.70 -10.24
C SER A 218 -37.51 14.50 -11.17
N PRO A 219 -38.76 14.30 -11.65
CA PRO A 219 -39.18 14.96 -12.89
C PRO A 219 -40.71 15.19 -13.00
N LYS A 220 -41.44 15.42 -11.90
CA LYS A 220 -42.90 15.70 -11.95
C LYS A 220 -43.28 17.18 -11.91
N GLU A 221 -42.38 18.09 -11.56
CA GLU A 221 -42.68 19.54 -11.54
C GLU A 221 -42.42 20.25 -12.88
N GLU A 222 -41.62 19.66 -13.77
CA GLU A 222 -41.33 20.26 -15.08
C GLU A 222 -42.45 20.02 -16.12
N LYS A 223 -43.32 19.03 -15.91
CA LYS A 223 -44.49 18.77 -16.79
C LYS A 223 -45.70 19.64 -16.46
N ARG A 224 -45.83 20.17 -15.24
CA ARG A 224 -47.00 20.99 -14.84
C ARG A 224 -46.89 22.49 -15.21
N LYS A 225 -45.73 22.96 -15.66
CA LYS A 225 -45.53 24.33 -16.15
C LYS A 225 -45.62 24.47 -17.68
N ARG A 226 -45.84 23.38 -18.42
CA ARG A 226 -46.03 23.42 -19.88
C ARG A 226 -47.50 23.29 -20.31
N GLU A 227 -48.43 23.13 -19.37
CA GLU A 227 -49.88 22.99 -19.64
C GLU A 227 -50.74 24.04 -18.89
N LYS A 228 -50.18 25.20 -18.54
CA LYS A 228 -50.95 26.36 -18.12
C LYS A 228 -50.62 27.58 -18.95
#